data_AF-A0A6B2XL61-F1
#
_entry.id   AF-A0A6B2XL61-F1
#
_cell.length_a   1.000
_cell.length_b   1.000
_cell.length_c   1.000
_cell.angle_alpha   90.00
_cell.angle_beta   90.00
_cell.angle_gamma   90.00
#
_symmetry.space_group_name_H-M   'P 1'
#
loop_
_entity.id
_entity.type
_entity.pdbx_description
1 polymer ?
#
loop_
_entity_poly.entity_id
_entity_poly.type
_entity_poly.pdbx_seq_one_letter_code
_entity_poly.pdbx_strand_id
1 'polypeptide(L)'
;MRTTTPSSAPGTSAAGLPVPDLLASDPVPTTGERALVLGGGGSTGNAWLIGVVAGLADAGLDVSTTADLTVGTSAGSTTAAQLAGATPAELYAAALVAPTRPQAGPGAPRA
;
A
#
# COMPACT_ATOMS: atom_id res chain seq x y z
N MET A 1 -64.58 30.68 28.09
CA MET A 1 -64.56 29.46 27.28
C MET A 1 -63.09 29.13 26.96
N ARG A 2 -62.49 28.20 27.71
CA ARG A 2 -61.16 27.62 27.47
C ARG A 2 -61.32 26.11 27.66
N THR A 3 -61.09 25.35 26.61
CA THR A 3 -61.12 23.88 26.61
C THR A 3 -59.70 23.41 26.32
N THR A 4 -59.10 22.70 27.26
CA THR A 4 -57.85 21.94 27.07
C THR A 4 -58.17 20.46 27.02
N THR A 5 -57.82 19.82 25.92
CA THR A 5 -57.84 18.36 25.69
C THR A 5 -56.45 17.75 25.95
N PRO A 6 -56.35 16.40 26.07
CA PRO A 6 -55.40 15.74 26.98
C PRO A 6 -54.05 15.33 26.39
N SER A 7 -53.15 15.02 27.32
CA SER A 7 -51.85 14.36 27.16
C SER A 7 -51.96 12.93 26.61
N SER A 8 -51.02 12.56 25.74
CA SER A 8 -50.74 11.16 25.36
C SER A 8 -49.27 11.03 24.95
N ALA A 9 -48.55 10.13 25.63
CA ALA A 9 -47.18 9.73 25.29
C ALA A 9 -47.18 8.64 24.21
N PRO A 10 -46.10 8.54 23.42
CA PRO A 10 -45.41 7.25 23.25
C PRO A 10 -43.88 7.46 23.20
N GLY A 11 -42.98 6.51 23.37
CA GLY A 11 -43.01 5.07 23.61
C GLY A 11 -41.55 4.64 23.82
N THR A 12 -41.32 3.59 24.58
CA THR A 12 -40.00 3.01 24.83
C THR A 12 -39.48 2.33 23.57
N SER A 13 -38.41 2.88 22.96
CA SER A 13 -37.66 2.21 21.88
C SER A 13 -36.46 1.47 22.48
N ALA A 14 -36.38 0.18 22.18
CA ALA A 14 -35.31 -0.70 22.59
C ALA A 14 -34.03 -0.50 21.75
N ALA A 15 -32.89 -0.70 22.41
CA ALA A 15 -31.58 -1.08 21.86
C ALA A 15 -30.89 -0.11 20.87
N GLY A 16 -29.91 0.63 21.39
CA GLY A 16 -28.75 1.09 20.64
C GLY A 16 -27.51 0.85 21.49
N LEU A 17 -26.80 -0.26 21.27
CA LEU A 17 -25.43 -0.35 21.76
C LEU A 17 -24.61 0.73 21.04
N PRO A 18 -23.72 1.46 21.74
CA PRO A 18 -22.89 2.47 21.09
C PRO A 18 -22.08 1.79 19.98
N VAL A 19 -22.32 2.19 18.73
CA VAL A 19 -21.43 1.84 17.61
C VAL A 19 -20.10 2.52 17.89
N PRO A 20 -18.98 1.79 18.06
CA PRO A 20 -17.69 2.44 18.14
C PRO A 20 -17.46 3.21 16.86
N ASP A 21 -16.96 4.44 16.99
CA ASP A 21 -16.57 5.26 15.85
C ASP A 21 -15.30 4.65 15.24
N LEU A 22 -15.48 3.64 14.39
CA LEU A 22 -14.40 2.89 13.71
C LEU A 22 -13.59 3.78 12.75
N LEU A 23 -13.97 5.05 12.59
CA LEU A 23 -13.29 6.04 11.77
C LEU A 23 -12.56 7.10 12.59
N ALA A 24 -12.72 7.11 13.92
CA ALA A 24 -11.92 7.95 14.81
C ALA A 24 -10.52 7.32 14.96
N SER A 25 -9.67 7.57 13.97
CA SER A 25 -8.23 7.37 14.13
C SER A 25 -7.73 8.44 15.09
N ASP A 26 -7.00 8.05 16.14
CA ASP A 26 -6.26 9.01 16.97
C ASP A 26 -5.43 9.94 16.05
N PRO A 27 -5.35 11.25 16.33
CA PRO A 27 -4.53 12.14 15.54
C PRO A 27 -3.07 11.69 15.64
N VAL A 28 -2.58 11.14 14.53
CA VAL A 28 -1.17 10.77 14.34
C VAL A 28 -0.31 12.01 14.53
N PRO A 29 0.75 11.97 15.36
CA PRO A 29 1.59 13.13 15.65
C PRO A 29 2.15 13.74 14.35
N THR A 30 1.81 15.01 14.09
CA THR A 30 2.09 15.72 12.83
C THR A 30 3.49 16.35 12.78
N THR A 31 4.51 15.61 13.23
CA THR A 31 5.91 15.93 12.94
C THR A 31 6.60 14.68 12.39
N GLY A 32 6.64 14.58 11.06
CA GLY A 32 7.59 13.72 10.36
C GLY A 32 7.21 12.25 10.20
N GLU A 33 6.05 11.94 9.59
CA GLU A 33 5.79 10.59 9.07
C GLU A 33 5.71 10.63 7.55
N ARG A 34 6.71 10.06 6.87
CA ARG A 34 6.80 9.98 5.40
C ARG A 34 6.49 8.55 4.96
N ALA A 35 5.52 8.42 4.06
CA ALA A 35 5.18 7.14 3.45
C ALA A 35 5.79 7.01 2.05
N LEU A 36 6.44 5.89 1.77
CA LEU A 36 6.77 5.44 0.42
C LEU A 36 5.62 4.56 -0.10
N VAL A 37 4.91 5.05 -1.12
CA VAL A 37 3.76 4.34 -1.71
C VAL A 37 4.12 3.84 -3.11
N LEU A 38 4.06 2.52 -3.30
CA LEU A 38 4.48 1.83 -4.51
C LEU A 38 3.26 1.20 -5.20
N GLY A 39 2.93 1.72 -6.37
CA GLY A 39 1.79 1.26 -7.18
C GLY A 39 2.00 -0.12 -7.82
N GLY A 40 0.92 -0.67 -8.38
CA GLY A 40 0.98 -1.85 -9.24
C GLY A 40 1.51 -1.54 -10.64
N GLY A 41 1.95 -2.57 -11.36
CA GLY A 41 2.44 -2.42 -12.75
C GLY A 41 3.05 -3.68 -13.37
N GLY A 42 2.81 -4.86 -12.80
CA GLY A 42 3.43 -6.11 -13.22
C GLY A 42 4.96 -6.12 -13.09
N SER A 43 5.62 -7.05 -13.77
CA SER A 43 7.08 -7.20 -13.76
C SER A 43 7.80 -5.95 -14.29
N THR A 44 7.26 -5.32 -15.33
CA THR A 44 7.79 -4.04 -15.86
C THR A 44 7.71 -2.93 -14.83
N GLY A 45 6.56 -2.80 -14.14
CA GLY A 45 6.40 -1.82 -13.07
C GLY A 45 7.36 -2.06 -11.91
N ASN A 46 7.59 -3.32 -11.54
CA ASN A 46 8.57 -3.65 -10.49
C ASN A 46 9.98 -3.19 -10.89
N ALA A 47 10.44 -3.52 -12.10
CA ALA A 47 11.76 -3.09 -12.59
C ALA A 47 11.87 -1.56 -12.70
N TRP A 48 10.80 -0.88 -13.12
CA TRP A 48 10.76 0.59 -13.18
C TRP A 48 10.87 1.22 -11.79
N LEU A 49 10.08 0.73 -10.81
CA LEU A 49 10.12 1.23 -9.43
C LEU A 49 11.51 1.05 -8.80
N ILE A 50 12.12 -0.13 -8.98
CA ILE A 50 13.50 -0.40 -8.53
C ILE A 50 14.47 0.63 -9.13
N GLY A 51 14.39 0.88 -10.43
CA GLY A 51 15.26 1.87 -11.09
C GLY A 51 15.05 3.30 -10.58
N VAL A 52 13.80 3.70 -10.32
CA VAL A 52 13.49 5.02 -9.73
C VAL A 52 14.09 5.14 -8.33
N VAL A 53 13.86 4.17 -7.45
CA VAL A 53 14.38 4.21 -6.08
C VAL A 53 15.91 4.19 -6.07
N ALA A 54 16.54 3.39 -6.94
CA ALA A 54 17.99 3.36 -7.10
C ALA A 54 18.55 4.71 -7.58
N GLY A 55 17.92 5.34 -8.57
CA GLY A 55 18.32 6.65 -9.06
C GLY A 55 18.15 7.76 -8.01
N LEU A 56 17.09 7.71 -7.20
CA LEU A 56 16.90 8.63 -6.08
C LEU A 56 17.99 8.45 -5.02
N ALA A 57 18.33 7.21 -4.67
CA ALA A 57 19.40 6.91 -3.73
C ALA A 57 20.77 7.37 -4.24
N ASP A 58 21.08 7.15 -5.52
CA ASP A 58 22.30 7.65 -6.17
C ASP A 58 22.40 9.18 -6.15
N ALA A 59 21.26 9.86 -6.29
CA ALA A 59 21.16 11.32 -6.16
C ALA A 59 21.21 11.83 -4.70
N GLY A 60 21.39 10.95 -3.71
CA GLY A 60 21.46 11.29 -2.29
C GLY A 60 20.10 11.36 -1.57
N LEU A 61 19.02 10.94 -2.21
CA LEU A 61 17.69 10.81 -1.60
C LEU A 61 17.32 9.33 -1.43
N ASP A 62 17.77 8.74 -0.32
CA ASP A 62 17.43 7.36 0.01
C ASP A 62 16.02 7.25 0.62
N VAL A 63 15.01 7.16 -0.23
CA VAL A 63 13.61 6.95 0.19
C VAL A 63 13.35 5.54 0.74
N SER A 64 14.27 4.59 0.56
CA SER A 64 14.08 3.20 1.00
C SER A 64 14.30 3.02 2.50
N THR A 65 15.11 3.88 3.11
CA THR A 65 15.41 3.87 4.56
C THR A 65 14.82 5.06 5.31
N THR A 66 14.55 6.17 4.63
CA THR A 66 14.04 7.41 5.26
C THR A 66 12.52 7.51 5.34
N ALA A 67 11.80 6.56 4.74
CA ALA A 67 10.35 6.46 4.88
C ALA A 67 9.99 5.67 6.15
N ASP A 68 9.10 6.23 6.96
CA ASP A 68 8.59 5.62 8.19
C ASP A 68 7.56 4.51 7.90
N LEU A 69 6.91 4.60 6.73
CA LEU A 69 5.91 3.64 6.27
C LEU A 69 6.16 3.28 4.81
N THR A 70 6.12 1.99 4.48
CA THR A 70 6.11 1.53 3.09
C THR A 70 4.80 0.80 2.79
N VAL A 71 4.10 1.24 1.73
CA VAL A 71 2.85 0.62 1.25
C VAL A 71 3.05 0.20 -0.20
N GLY A 72 2.71 -1.05 -0.52
CA GLY A 72 2.88 -1.57 -1.88
C GLY A 72 1.70 -2.42 -2.34
N THR A 73 1.36 -2.32 -3.63
CA THR A 73 0.33 -3.16 -4.26
C THR A 73 0.90 -3.89 -5.49
N SER A 74 0.73 -5.22 -5.57
CA SER A 74 1.16 -6.04 -6.73
C SER A 74 2.66 -5.92 -7.02
N ALA A 75 3.05 -5.20 -8.08
CA ALA A 75 4.44 -4.88 -8.35
C ALA A 75 5.08 -4.13 -7.17
N GLY A 76 4.40 -3.12 -6.65
CA GLY A 76 4.89 -2.34 -5.52
C GLY A 76 5.02 -3.14 -4.22
N SER A 77 4.18 -4.17 -3.97
CA SER A 77 4.40 -5.05 -2.81
C SER A 77 5.63 -5.94 -3.00
N THR A 78 5.92 -6.32 -4.24
CA THR A 78 7.17 -7.04 -4.58
C THR A 78 8.37 -6.14 -4.38
N THR A 79 8.34 -4.91 -4.92
CA THR A 79 9.41 -3.92 -4.73
C THR A 79 9.65 -3.62 -3.25
N ALA A 80 8.57 -3.41 -2.46
CA ALA A 80 8.67 -3.18 -1.02
C ALA A 80 9.34 -4.35 -0.29
N ALA A 81 8.93 -5.58 -0.57
CA ALA A 81 9.53 -6.77 0.02
C ALA A 81 11.01 -6.94 -0.37
N GLN A 82 11.37 -6.58 -1.60
CA GLN A 82 12.75 -6.62 -2.08
C GLN A 82 13.62 -5.57 -1.39
N LEU A 83 13.13 -4.33 -1.25
CA LEU A 83 13.83 -3.24 -0.57
C LEU A 83 14.05 -3.52 0.93
N ALA A 84 13.21 -4.35 1.54
CA ALA A 84 13.41 -4.80 2.92
C ALA A 84 14.61 -5.75 3.09
N GLY A 85 15.10 -6.36 2.01
CA GLY A 85 16.16 -7.38 2.04
C GLY A 85 17.42 -7.06 1.24
N ALA A 86 17.41 -6.01 0.41
CA ALA A 86 18.53 -5.62 -0.44
C ALA A 86 18.52 -4.12 -0.71
N THR A 87 19.69 -3.58 -1.00
CA THR A 87 19.84 -2.16 -1.34
C THR A 87 19.22 -1.85 -2.71
N PRO A 88 18.76 -0.60 -2.95
CA PRO A 88 18.29 -0.19 -4.27
C PRO A 88 19.29 -0.47 -5.40
N ALA A 89 20.59 -0.29 -5.14
CA ALA A 89 21.65 -0.54 -6.11
C ALA A 89 21.77 -2.03 -6.49
N GLU A 90 21.71 -2.94 -5.51
CA GLU A 90 21.74 -4.39 -5.75
C GLU A 90 20.52 -4.85 -6.54
N LEU A 91 19.33 -4.36 -6.18
CA LEU A 91 18.09 -4.67 -6.88
C LEU A 91 18.12 -4.16 -8.32
N TYR A 92 18.66 -2.96 -8.54
CA TYR A 92 18.80 -2.40 -9.88
C TYR A 92 19.75 -3.23 -10.73
N ALA A 93 20.92 -3.59 -10.19
CA ALA A 93 21.86 -4.48 -10.88
C ALA A 93 21.21 -5.82 -11.24
N ALA A 94 20.42 -6.42 -10.33
CA ALA A 94 19.68 -7.65 -10.59
C ALA A 94 18.60 -7.48 -11.67
N ALA A 95 17.88 -6.35 -11.69
CA ALA A 95 16.83 -6.07 -12.66
C ALA A 95 17.34 -5.90 -14.12
N LEU A 96 18.62 -5.54 -14.29
CA LEU A 96 19.26 -5.43 -15.60
C LEU A 96 19.71 -6.78 -16.18
N VAL A 97 19.71 -7.84 -15.37
CA VAL A 97 20.06 -9.19 -15.84
C VAL A 97 18.96 -9.69 -16.78
N ALA A 98 19.37 -10.12 -17.98
CA ALA A 98 18.43 -10.65 -18.96
C ALA A 98 17.69 -11.88 -18.38
N PRO A 99 16.35 -11.95 -18.50
CA PRO A 99 15.60 -13.08 -17.98
C PRO A 99 16.04 -14.35 -18.70
N THR A 100 16.29 -15.41 -17.93
CA THR A 100 16.53 -16.74 -18.48
C THR A 100 15.28 -17.19 -19.22
N ARG A 101 15.37 -17.30 -20.54
CA ARG A 101 14.28 -17.84 -21.35
C ARG A 101 14.07 -19.30 -20.93
N PRO A 102 12.85 -19.71 -20.55
CA PRO A 102 12.58 -21.13 -20.33
C PRO A 102 12.94 -21.89 -21.61
N GLN A 103 13.82 -22.88 -21.49
CA GLN A 103 14.15 -23.74 -22.61
C GLN A 103 12.86 -24.49 -23.00
N ALA A 104 12.42 -24.36 -24.25
CA ALA A 104 11.34 -25.18 -24.74
C ALA A 104 11.75 -26.64 -24.56
N GLY A 105 11.00 -27.38 -23.73
CA GLY A 105 11.26 -28.80 -23.51
C GLY A 105 11.21 -29.56 -24.84
N PRO A 106 11.99 -30.64 -25.01
CA PRO A 106 11.85 -31.51 -26.17
C PRO A 106 10.43 -32.09 -26.17
N GLY A 107 9.57 -31.64 -27.10
CA GLY A 107 8.22 -32.19 -27.28
C GLY A 107 7.04 -31.21 -27.21
N ALA A 108 7.25 -29.89 -27.10
CA ALA A 108 6.13 -28.95 -27.26
C ALA A 108 5.53 -29.09 -28.69
N PRO A 109 4.25 -29.47 -28.84
CA PRO A 109 3.66 -29.68 -30.16
C PRO A 109 3.64 -28.35 -30.92
N ARG A 110 4.10 -28.38 -32.17
CA ARG A 110 3.88 -27.28 -33.12
C ARG A 110 2.42 -27.34 -33.56
N ALA A 111 1.67 -26.30 -33.22
CA ALA A 111 0.34 -26.05 -33.78
C ALA A 111 0.45 -25.69 -35.27
#